data_AF-F2DN37-F1
#
_entry.id   AF-F2DN37-F1
#
_cell.length_a   1.000
_cell.length_b   1.000
_cell.length_c   1.000
_cell.angle_alpha   90.00
_cell.angle_beta   90.00
_cell.angle_gamma   90.00
#
_symmetry.space_group_name_H-M   'P 1'
#
loop_
_entity.id
_entity.type
_entity.pdbx_description
1 polymer ?
#
loop_
_entity_poly.entity_id
_entity_poly.type
_entity_poly.pdbx_seq_one_letter_code
_entity_poly.pdbx_strand_id
1 'polypeptide(L)'
;MASSEVVEDEASASAAAKLANGAADVRRRRDQAKALLSKQAVKIATKAEEHERFIFKVTHLMGVLGFGTFCYLLGARPQDVPYVYCLFYVIFVPLRWIYYRYKKWHYYLLDFCYYANTFLLVMILFYPKDEKLFMVCFSFAEGPLAWALIVWRCSLVFSSFDKLVSVLIHLLPGIVLFTIRWWNPQTFAAMHPEGRAARVTWPYVEDKSYLWTWLFVVPLAAYTLWQLMYFLIVNVLRRQRLLRDPEVMTSYRELSKKAQKANNIWWRLSGLLGDKNRPLMYILLQALFTVATLAFTVPIFLSYRLHGIFQVLKVCAATWNGGSFILEVMPRQVVQKEKKRLEMKPIEQANLKEHMDGPSGDHQHASEEPSQ
;
A
#
# COMPACT_ATOMS: atom_id res chain seq x y z
N MET A 1 -20.54 41.04 72.01
CA MET A 1 -20.69 39.88 71.11
C MET A 1 -20.88 40.26 69.64
N ALA A 2 -21.42 41.44 69.29
CA ALA A 2 -21.66 41.84 67.89
C ALA A 2 -20.42 42.19 67.03
N SER A 3 -19.23 42.41 67.63
CA SER A 3 -18.03 42.79 66.87
C SER A 3 -17.17 41.60 66.39
N SER A 4 -17.44 40.37 66.84
CA SER A 4 -16.68 39.18 66.39
C SER A 4 -17.27 38.54 65.14
N GLU A 5 -18.61 38.53 64.99
CA GLU A 5 -19.28 37.95 63.81
C GLU A 5 -19.02 38.74 62.52
N VAL A 6 -18.96 40.08 62.58
CA VAL A 6 -18.71 40.93 61.41
C VAL A 6 -17.28 40.74 60.85
N VAL A 7 -16.31 40.48 61.73
CA VAL A 7 -14.91 40.27 61.35
C VAL A 7 -14.69 38.88 60.73
N GLU A 8 -15.44 37.86 61.18
CA GLU A 8 -15.41 36.53 60.57
C GLU A 8 -16.04 36.50 59.17
N ASP A 9 -17.08 37.30 58.93
CA ASP A 9 -17.78 37.36 57.64
C ASP A 9 -16.98 38.10 56.56
N GLU A 10 -16.28 39.19 56.92
CA GLU A 10 -15.33 39.86 56.02
C GLU A 10 -14.10 38.98 55.69
N ALA A 11 -13.61 38.22 56.67
CA ALA A 11 -12.50 37.28 56.48
C ALA A 11 -12.90 36.11 55.56
N SER A 12 -14.12 35.60 55.71
CA SER A 12 -14.73 34.58 54.85
C SER A 12 -14.91 35.07 53.40
N ALA A 13 -15.46 36.28 53.22
CA ALA A 13 -15.64 36.89 51.91
C ALA A 13 -14.30 37.18 51.20
N SER A 14 -13.29 37.63 51.95
CA SER A 14 -11.92 37.86 51.45
C SER A 14 -11.23 36.55 51.03
N ALA A 15 -11.44 35.47 51.79
CA ALA A 15 -10.93 34.15 51.46
C ALA A 15 -11.61 33.57 50.20
N ALA A 16 -12.93 33.70 50.07
CA ALA A 16 -13.68 33.29 48.90
C ALA A 16 -13.25 34.06 47.63
N ALA A 17 -13.03 35.38 47.73
CA ALA A 17 -12.54 36.21 46.63
C ALA A 17 -11.11 35.82 46.20
N LYS A 18 -10.22 35.48 47.14
CA LYS A 18 -8.87 34.98 46.83
C LYS A 18 -8.88 33.61 46.15
N LEU A 19 -9.76 32.70 46.57
CA LEU A 19 -9.96 31.39 45.95
C LEU A 19 -10.54 31.52 44.52
N ALA A 20 -11.52 32.40 44.32
CA ALA A 20 -12.10 32.70 43.00
C ALA A 20 -11.05 33.30 42.05
N ASN A 21 -10.23 34.25 42.53
CA ASN A 21 -9.13 34.82 41.75
C ASN A 21 -8.05 33.80 41.41
N GLY A 22 -7.70 32.90 42.33
CA GLY A 22 -6.78 31.79 42.08
C GLY A 22 -7.30 30.82 41.01
N ALA A 23 -8.58 30.46 41.07
CA ALA A 23 -9.23 29.61 40.08
C ALA A 23 -9.29 30.27 38.69
N ALA A 24 -9.57 31.58 38.63
CA ALA A 24 -9.56 32.36 37.39
C ALA A 24 -8.17 32.44 36.76
N ASP A 25 -7.11 32.64 37.56
CA ASP A 25 -5.74 32.73 37.05
C ASP A 25 -5.20 31.38 36.55
N VAL A 26 -5.56 30.28 37.24
CA VAL A 26 -5.27 28.90 36.78
C VAL A 26 -5.99 28.61 35.45
N ARG A 27 -7.25 29.03 35.31
CA ARG A 27 -8.03 28.89 34.07
C ARG A 27 -7.36 29.67 32.92
N ARG A 28 -6.99 30.93 33.16
CA ARG A 28 -6.29 31.79 32.19
C ARG A 28 -4.96 31.18 31.73
N ARG A 29 -4.13 30.66 32.64
CA ARG A 29 -2.85 30.00 32.31
C ARG A 29 -3.07 28.74 31.48
N ARG A 30 -4.07 27.93 31.82
CA ARG A 30 -4.45 26.73 31.07
C ARG A 30 -4.87 27.08 29.64
N ASP A 31 -5.65 28.14 29.48
CA ASP A 31 -6.21 28.51 28.17
C ASP A 31 -5.15 29.22 27.30
N GLN A 32 -4.23 29.97 27.89
CA GLN A 32 -3.00 30.44 27.23
C GLN A 32 -2.11 29.27 26.79
N ALA A 33 -1.90 28.26 27.64
CA ALA A 33 -1.12 27.07 27.30
C ALA A 33 -1.77 26.28 26.14
N LYS A 34 -3.10 26.11 26.15
CA LYS A 34 -3.86 25.51 25.05
C LYS A 34 -3.69 26.30 23.75
N ALA A 35 -3.81 27.63 23.79
CA ALA A 35 -3.65 28.49 22.62
C ALA A 35 -2.22 28.43 22.03
N LEU A 36 -1.19 28.32 22.88
CA LEU A 36 0.19 28.13 22.45
C LEU A 36 0.41 26.76 21.79
N LEU A 37 -0.11 25.69 22.42
CA LEU A 37 -0.07 24.34 21.87
C LEU A 37 -0.79 24.25 20.53
N SER A 38 -1.92 24.94 20.39
CA SER A 38 -2.70 24.94 19.16
C SER A 38 -2.00 25.70 18.02
N LYS A 39 -1.43 26.88 18.30
CA LYS A 39 -0.56 27.59 17.36
C LYS A 39 0.64 26.74 16.92
N GLN A 40 1.28 26.02 17.85
CA GLN A 40 2.37 25.10 17.54
C GLN A 40 1.88 23.93 16.67
N ALA A 41 0.73 23.33 16.97
CA ALA A 41 0.14 22.25 16.19
C ALA A 41 -0.17 22.69 14.75
N VAL A 42 -0.74 23.89 14.56
CA VAL A 42 -0.99 24.46 13.23
C VAL A 42 0.33 24.64 12.47
N LYS A 43 1.36 25.21 13.11
CA LYS A 43 2.68 25.41 12.48
C LYS A 43 3.34 24.08 12.08
N ILE A 44 3.25 23.06 12.93
CA ILE A 44 3.75 21.70 12.63
C ILE A 44 2.97 21.09 11.47
N ALA A 45 1.63 21.21 11.47
CA ALA A 45 0.78 20.68 10.41
C ALA A 45 1.07 21.35 9.05
N THR A 46 1.23 22.68 9.02
CA THR A 46 1.59 23.41 7.80
C THR A 46 2.96 23.00 7.28
N LYS A 47 3.97 22.91 8.16
CA LYS A 47 5.33 22.48 7.77
C LYS A 47 5.34 21.02 7.27
N ALA A 48 4.56 20.15 7.90
CA ALA A 48 4.40 18.76 7.46
C ALA A 48 3.73 18.68 6.08
N GLU A 49 2.74 19.53 5.80
CA GLU A 49 2.07 19.60 4.50
C GLU A 49 3.01 20.09 3.39
N GLU A 50 3.80 21.14 3.66
CA GLU A 50 4.82 21.63 2.74
C GLU A 50 5.84 20.53 2.41
N HIS A 51 6.29 19.79 3.43
CA HIS A 51 7.20 18.67 3.25
C HIS A 51 6.58 17.52 2.46
N GLU A 52 5.31 17.19 2.72
CA GLU A 52 4.56 16.17 1.97
C GLU A 52 4.42 16.56 0.49
N ARG A 53 4.08 17.82 0.20
CA ARG A 53 4.00 18.35 -1.18
C ARG A 53 5.37 18.32 -1.88
N PHE A 54 6.45 18.64 -1.16
CA PHE A 54 7.80 18.58 -1.71
C PHE A 54 8.19 17.13 -2.05
N ILE A 55 8.02 16.19 -1.12
CA ILE A 55 8.27 14.75 -1.36
C ILE A 55 7.44 14.25 -2.54
N PHE A 56 6.18 14.66 -2.64
CA PHE A 56 5.30 14.29 -3.76
C PHE A 56 5.88 14.73 -5.11
N LYS A 57 6.35 15.98 -5.22
CA LYS A 57 6.96 16.50 -6.45
C LYS A 57 8.26 15.76 -6.80
N VAL A 58 9.13 15.55 -5.82
CA VAL A 58 10.39 14.82 -6.02
C VAL A 58 10.14 13.37 -6.43
N THR A 59 9.21 12.69 -5.75
CA THR A 59 8.83 11.30 -6.07
C THR A 59 8.27 11.21 -7.48
N HIS A 60 7.42 12.16 -7.87
CA HIS A 60 6.89 12.23 -9.23
C HIS A 60 7.99 12.40 -10.27
N LEU A 61 8.89 13.38 -10.09
CA LEU A 61 10.01 13.61 -10.99
C LEU A 61 10.90 12.37 -11.13
N MET A 62 11.32 11.79 -10.00
CA MET A 62 12.17 10.59 -9.99
C MET A 62 11.46 9.38 -10.57
N GLY A 63 10.16 9.23 -10.34
CA GLY A 63 9.35 8.16 -10.91
C GLY A 63 9.23 8.27 -12.43
N VAL A 64 8.98 9.47 -12.95
CA VAL A 64 8.90 9.74 -14.40
C VAL A 64 10.27 9.54 -15.06
N LEU A 65 11.34 10.09 -14.49
CA LEU A 65 12.70 9.91 -15.00
C LEU A 65 13.11 8.44 -14.96
N GLY A 66 12.91 7.74 -13.84
CA GLY A 66 13.26 6.32 -13.70
C GLY A 66 12.48 5.43 -14.68
N PHE A 67 11.18 5.65 -14.84
CA PHE A 67 10.37 4.90 -15.80
C PHE A 67 10.76 5.24 -17.26
N GLY A 68 11.01 6.51 -17.56
CA GLY A 68 11.50 6.96 -18.87
C GLY A 68 12.86 6.37 -19.22
N THR A 69 13.81 6.36 -18.28
CA THR A 69 15.12 5.70 -18.43
C THR A 69 14.95 4.20 -18.66
N PHE A 70 14.04 3.53 -17.93
CA PHE A 70 13.75 2.12 -18.15
C PHE A 70 13.23 1.87 -19.57
N CYS A 71 12.26 2.66 -20.05
CA CYS A 71 11.76 2.55 -21.43
C CYS A 71 12.84 2.82 -22.47
N TYR A 72 13.69 3.82 -22.25
CA TYR A 72 14.84 4.11 -23.11
C TYR A 72 15.80 2.92 -23.18
N LEU A 73 16.17 2.34 -22.02
CA LEU A 73 17.03 1.16 -21.97
C LEU A 73 16.39 -0.05 -22.63
N LEU A 74 15.08 -0.25 -22.46
CA LEU A 74 14.34 -1.32 -23.12
C LEU A 74 14.44 -1.25 -24.65
N GLY A 75 14.47 -0.04 -25.23
CA GLY A 75 14.65 0.14 -26.67
C GLY A 75 16.12 0.17 -27.13
N ALA A 76 17.00 0.80 -26.36
CA ALA A 76 18.40 1.07 -26.76
C ALA A 76 19.38 -0.03 -26.34
N ARG A 77 19.24 -0.60 -25.14
CA ARG A 77 20.06 -1.68 -24.58
C ARG A 77 19.24 -2.69 -23.73
N PRO A 78 18.30 -3.40 -24.34
CA PRO A 78 17.47 -4.41 -23.67
C PRO A 78 18.23 -5.54 -22.99
N GLN A 79 19.46 -5.85 -23.40
CA GLN A 79 20.34 -6.78 -22.69
C GLN A 79 20.68 -6.33 -21.26
N ASP A 80 20.59 -5.02 -20.98
CA ASP A 80 20.86 -4.46 -19.65
C ASP A 80 19.62 -4.49 -18.74
N VAL A 81 18.42 -4.70 -19.30
CA VAL A 81 17.14 -4.68 -18.57
C VAL A 81 17.08 -5.67 -17.41
N PRO A 82 17.56 -6.93 -17.53
CA PRO A 82 17.61 -7.85 -16.40
C PRO A 82 18.43 -7.31 -15.22
N TYR A 83 19.58 -6.67 -15.49
CA TYR A 83 20.45 -6.12 -14.45
C TYR A 83 19.86 -4.86 -13.80
N VAL A 84 19.21 -4.00 -14.59
CA VAL A 84 18.46 -2.86 -14.06
C VAL A 84 17.32 -3.32 -13.15
N TYR A 85 16.63 -4.41 -13.52
CA TYR A 85 15.64 -5.04 -12.66
C TYR A 85 16.24 -5.58 -11.36
N CYS A 86 17.41 -6.24 -11.42
CA CYS A 86 18.12 -6.68 -10.21
C CYS A 86 18.45 -5.50 -9.30
N LEU A 87 19.01 -4.42 -9.85
CA LEU A 87 19.34 -3.19 -9.12
C LEU A 87 18.09 -2.58 -8.48
N PHE A 88 16.99 -2.48 -9.23
CA PHE A 88 15.70 -2.05 -8.71
C PHE A 88 15.28 -2.89 -7.51
N TYR A 89 15.31 -4.22 -7.63
CA TYR A 89 14.80 -5.10 -6.59
C TYR A 89 15.64 -5.02 -5.30
N VAL A 90 16.97 -5.06 -5.41
CA VAL A 90 17.88 -5.03 -4.26
C VAL A 90 17.90 -3.67 -3.54
N ILE A 91 17.54 -2.58 -4.22
CA ILE A 91 17.42 -1.25 -3.59
C ILE A 91 16.02 -1.06 -2.99
N PHE A 92 14.97 -1.24 -3.78
CA PHE A 92 13.64 -0.79 -3.40
C PHE A 92 12.92 -1.74 -2.46
N VAL A 93 13.21 -3.05 -2.48
CA VAL A 93 12.58 -4.00 -1.54
C VAL A 93 13.07 -3.80 -0.10
N PRO A 94 14.37 -3.65 0.18
CA PRO A 94 14.82 -3.31 1.54
C PRO A 94 14.30 -1.96 2.05
N LEU A 95 14.27 -0.94 1.18
CA LEU A 95 13.66 0.35 1.55
C LEU A 95 12.17 0.19 1.89
N ARG A 96 11.44 -0.62 1.12
CA ARG A 96 10.05 -0.95 1.40
C ARG A 96 9.88 -1.73 2.70
N TRP A 97 10.81 -2.63 3.03
CA TRP A 97 10.83 -3.31 4.33
C TRP A 97 10.90 -2.33 5.49
N ILE A 98 11.85 -1.38 5.45
CA ILE A 98 11.99 -0.35 6.50
C ILE A 98 10.68 0.45 6.63
N TYR A 99 10.14 0.92 5.51
CA TYR A 99 8.88 1.68 5.48
C TYR A 99 7.69 0.88 6.03
N TYR A 100 7.55 -0.39 5.64
CA TYR A 100 6.45 -1.24 6.08
C TYR A 100 6.57 -1.70 7.53
N ARG A 101 7.79 -1.79 8.07
CA ARG A 101 7.99 -2.04 9.50
C ARG A 101 7.47 -0.87 10.32
N TYR A 102 7.77 0.37 9.92
CA TYR A 102 7.24 1.58 10.55
C TYR A 102 5.70 1.64 10.49
N LYS A 103 5.11 1.27 9.35
CA LYS A 103 3.65 1.25 9.14
C LYS A 103 2.92 0.00 9.69
N LYS A 104 3.64 -0.97 10.27
CA LYS A 104 3.12 -2.30 10.67
C LYS A 104 2.51 -3.12 9.52
N TRP A 105 2.98 -2.91 8.29
CA TRP A 105 2.53 -3.59 7.05
C TRP A 105 3.53 -4.64 6.53
N HIS A 106 4.53 -4.99 7.34
CA HIS A 106 5.64 -5.86 6.94
C HIS A 106 5.23 -7.28 6.52
N TYR A 107 4.04 -7.76 6.88
CA TYR A 107 3.56 -9.06 6.40
C TYR A 107 3.18 -9.07 4.92
N TYR A 108 2.96 -7.92 4.29
CA TYR A 108 2.82 -7.83 2.82
C TYR A 108 4.09 -8.29 2.08
N LEU A 109 5.25 -8.22 2.72
CA LEU A 109 6.51 -8.66 2.11
C LEU A 109 6.63 -10.20 2.07
N LEU A 110 5.72 -10.92 2.72
CA LEU A 110 5.57 -12.36 2.58
C LEU A 110 4.68 -12.76 1.40
N ASP A 111 4.09 -11.79 0.69
CA ASP A 111 3.23 -12.08 -0.45
C ASP A 111 3.98 -12.76 -1.60
N PHE A 112 3.22 -13.50 -2.40
CA PHE A 112 3.76 -14.32 -3.49
C PHE A 112 4.57 -13.50 -4.50
N CYS A 113 4.24 -12.22 -4.72
CA CYS A 113 4.99 -11.38 -5.64
C CYS A 113 6.45 -11.20 -5.21
N TYR A 114 6.75 -11.08 -3.91
CA TYR A 114 8.14 -10.99 -3.43
C TYR A 114 8.86 -12.33 -3.59
N TYR A 115 8.17 -13.45 -3.33
CA TYR A 115 8.69 -14.78 -3.55
C TYR A 115 9.06 -15.02 -5.03
N ALA A 116 8.13 -14.75 -5.95
CA ALA A 116 8.34 -14.90 -7.39
C ALA A 116 9.48 -14.01 -7.93
N ASN A 117 9.55 -12.75 -7.48
CA ASN A 117 10.63 -11.85 -7.87
C ASN A 117 12.00 -12.31 -7.30
N THR A 118 12.02 -12.90 -6.11
CA THR A 118 13.26 -13.48 -5.55
C THR A 118 13.75 -14.65 -6.40
N PHE A 119 12.84 -15.51 -6.86
CA PHE A 119 13.18 -16.59 -7.82
C PHE A 119 13.76 -16.04 -9.12
N LEU A 120 13.13 -15.00 -9.67
CA LEU A 120 13.64 -14.35 -10.88
C LEU A 120 15.01 -13.72 -10.66
N LEU A 121 15.23 -13.05 -9.52
CA LEU A 121 16.54 -12.49 -9.14
C LEU A 121 17.61 -13.57 -9.06
N VAL A 122 17.31 -14.70 -8.41
CA VAL A 122 18.23 -15.84 -8.30
C VAL A 122 18.52 -16.45 -9.67
N MET A 123 17.50 -16.58 -10.51
CA MET A 123 17.67 -17.08 -11.88
C MET A 123 18.61 -16.17 -12.68
N ILE A 124 18.40 -14.85 -12.68
CA ILE A 124 19.23 -13.91 -13.45
C ILE A 124 20.68 -13.90 -12.94
N LEU A 125 20.88 -13.87 -11.62
CA LEU A 125 22.22 -13.68 -11.03
C LEU A 125 23.06 -14.97 -10.96
N PHE A 126 22.44 -16.11 -10.67
CA PHE A 126 23.16 -17.36 -10.37
C PHE A 126 22.92 -18.47 -11.40
N TYR A 127 21.74 -18.50 -12.02
CA TYR A 127 21.34 -19.58 -12.93
C TYR A 127 20.80 -19.07 -14.28
N PRO A 128 21.47 -18.12 -14.98
CA PRO A 128 20.92 -17.45 -16.16
C PRO A 128 20.73 -18.36 -17.37
N LYS A 129 21.34 -19.55 -17.35
CA LYS A 129 21.24 -20.57 -18.41
C LYS A 129 20.27 -21.70 -18.08
N ASP A 130 19.66 -21.69 -16.89
CA ASP A 130 18.73 -22.73 -16.48
C ASP A 130 17.35 -22.49 -17.12
N GLU A 131 17.08 -23.29 -18.15
CA GLU A 131 15.83 -23.27 -18.92
C GLU A 131 14.59 -23.59 -18.09
N LYS A 132 14.72 -24.51 -17.13
CA LYS A 132 13.61 -25.00 -16.31
C LYS A 132 13.21 -23.93 -15.31
N LEU A 133 14.20 -23.34 -14.64
CA LEU A 133 13.99 -22.21 -13.73
C LEU A 133 13.46 -20.98 -14.48
N PHE A 134 13.90 -20.75 -15.71
CA PHE A 134 13.33 -19.72 -16.57
C PHE A 134 11.83 -19.94 -16.80
N MET A 135 11.42 -21.16 -17.18
CA MET A 135 10.01 -21.51 -17.38
C MET A 135 9.18 -21.32 -16.10
N VAL A 136 9.73 -21.69 -14.94
CA VAL A 136 9.06 -21.47 -13.65
C VAL A 136 8.87 -19.97 -13.38
N CYS A 137 9.90 -19.16 -13.56
CA CYS A 137 9.82 -17.71 -13.37
C CYS A 137 8.85 -17.07 -14.37
N PHE A 138 8.83 -17.55 -15.61
CA PHE A 138 7.89 -17.13 -16.65
C PHE A 138 6.45 -17.34 -16.21
N SER A 139 6.12 -18.53 -15.72
CA SER A 139 4.78 -18.84 -15.24
C SER A 139 4.37 -17.99 -14.05
N PHE A 140 5.28 -17.66 -13.13
CA PHE A 140 4.96 -16.75 -12.04
C PHE A 140 4.68 -15.33 -12.53
N ALA A 141 5.54 -14.81 -13.41
CA ALA A 141 5.46 -13.45 -13.92
C ALA A 141 4.23 -13.22 -14.80
N GLU A 142 4.00 -14.10 -15.79
CA GLU A 142 2.90 -13.99 -16.75
C GLU A 142 1.59 -14.60 -16.24
N GLY A 143 1.63 -15.39 -15.17
CA GLY A 143 0.47 -15.94 -14.50
C GLY A 143 0.02 -15.03 -13.35
N PRO A 144 0.12 -15.50 -12.10
CA PRO A 144 -0.49 -14.81 -10.95
C PRO A 144 -0.02 -13.36 -10.75
N LEU A 145 1.24 -13.00 -11.05
CA LEU A 145 1.71 -11.61 -10.88
C LEU A 145 1.08 -10.65 -11.89
N ALA A 146 1.13 -10.99 -13.19
CA ALA A 146 0.52 -10.21 -14.26
C ALA A 146 -0.98 -10.03 -14.05
N TRP A 147 -1.68 -11.11 -13.69
CA TRP A 147 -3.12 -11.04 -13.47
C TRP A 147 -3.48 -10.30 -12.17
N ALA A 148 -2.63 -10.36 -11.14
CA ALA A 148 -2.79 -9.55 -9.93
C ALA A 148 -2.73 -8.04 -10.26
N LEU A 149 -1.84 -7.61 -11.16
CA LEU A 149 -1.77 -6.23 -11.64
C LEU A 149 -3.12 -5.74 -12.19
N ILE A 150 -3.79 -6.59 -12.98
CA ILE A 150 -5.05 -6.29 -13.65
C ILE A 150 -6.24 -6.39 -12.67
N VAL A 151 -6.39 -7.54 -12.01
CA VAL A 151 -7.57 -7.86 -11.17
C VAL A 151 -7.62 -7.00 -9.91
N TRP A 152 -6.47 -6.76 -9.27
CA TRP A 152 -6.40 -5.89 -8.08
C TRP A 152 -6.28 -4.41 -8.43
N ARG A 153 -6.38 -4.08 -9.72
CA ARG A 153 -6.35 -2.73 -10.27
C ARG A 153 -5.17 -1.92 -9.73
N CYS A 154 -3.97 -2.47 -9.89
CA CYS A 154 -2.75 -1.78 -9.50
C CYS A 154 -2.59 -0.51 -10.35
N SER A 155 -2.53 0.65 -9.68
CA SER A 155 -2.49 1.96 -10.32
C SER A 155 -1.05 2.45 -10.49
N LEU A 156 -0.62 2.72 -11.72
CA LEU A 156 0.66 3.37 -11.98
C LEU A 156 0.55 4.87 -11.66
N VAL A 157 1.13 5.27 -10.52
CA VAL A 157 1.07 6.65 -10.02
C VAL A 157 2.48 7.08 -9.64
N PHE A 158 3.12 7.89 -10.47
CA PHE A 158 4.52 8.30 -10.27
C PHE A 158 4.74 9.13 -9.00
N SER A 159 3.72 9.83 -8.52
CA SER A 159 3.80 10.62 -7.28
C SER A 159 3.62 9.81 -6.00
N SER A 160 3.42 8.49 -6.10
CA SER A 160 3.24 7.59 -4.95
C SER A 160 4.23 6.44 -5.03
N PHE A 161 5.27 6.52 -4.20
CA PHE A 161 6.33 5.51 -4.13
C PHE A 161 5.80 4.09 -3.91
N ASP A 162 4.88 3.92 -2.96
CA ASP A 162 4.29 2.61 -2.64
C ASP A 162 3.53 1.99 -3.83
N LYS A 163 2.74 2.80 -4.54
CA LYS A 163 2.01 2.35 -5.74
C LYS A 163 2.94 2.05 -6.90
N LEU A 164 3.93 2.92 -7.13
CA LEU A 164 4.93 2.75 -8.18
C LEU A 164 5.69 1.43 -7.99
N VAL A 165 6.29 1.20 -6.81
CA VAL A 165 7.02 -0.04 -6.52
C VAL A 165 6.08 -1.25 -6.57
N SER A 166 4.82 -1.12 -6.13
CA SER A 166 3.82 -2.20 -6.27
C SER A 166 3.59 -2.58 -7.73
N VAL A 167 3.37 -1.62 -8.63
CA VAL A 167 3.22 -1.88 -10.07
C VAL A 167 4.49 -2.50 -10.64
N LEU A 168 5.66 -1.96 -10.34
CA LEU A 168 6.92 -2.43 -10.92
C LEU A 168 7.26 -3.88 -10.53
N ILE A 169 6.99 -4.30 -9.28
CA ILE A 169 7.20 -5.68 -8.84
C ILE A 169 6.28 -6.69 -9.57
N HIS A 170 5.13 -6.26 -10.08
CA HIS A 170 4.21 -7.12 -10.85
C HIS A 170 4.45 -7.03 -12.36
N LEU A 171 4.86 -5.86 -12.85
CA LEU A 171 5.02 -5.57 -14.28
C LEU A 171 6.40 -5.96 -14.82
N LEU A 172 7.47 -5.57 -14.11
CA LEU A 172 8.85 -5.73 -14.61
C LEU A 172 9.28 -7.18 -14.82
N PRO A 173 8.93 -8.16 -13.95
CA PRO A 173 9.33 -9.56 -14.17
C PRO A 173 8.93 -10.09 -15.55
N GLY A 174 7.72 -9.75 -16.00
CA GLY A 174 7.23 -10.15 -17.30
C GLY A 174 7.96 -9.47 -18.45
N ILE A 175 8.24 -8.17 -18.32
CA ILE A 175 9.03 -7.42 -19.32
C ILE A 175 10.46 -7.98 -19.41
N VAL A 176 11.10 -8.27 -18.27
CA VAL A 176 12.45 -8.84 -18.21
C VAL A 176 12.47 -10.21 -18.89
N LEU A 177 11.54 -11.10 -18.57
CA LEU A 177 11.47 -12.42 -19.19
C LEU A 177 11.09 -12.35 -20.68
N PHE A 178 10.27 -11.37 -21.07
CA PHE A 178 10.03 -11.04 -22.48
C PHE A 178 11.34 -10.66 -23.19
N THR A 179 12.15 -9.79 -22.59
CA THR A 179 13.44 -9.41 -23.19
C THR A 179 14.38 -10.62 -23.30
N ILE A 180 14.53 -11.42 -22.24
CA ILE A 180 15.42 -12.59 -22.27
C ILE A 180 14.98 -13.60 -23.34
N ARG A 181 13.67 -13.83 -23.48
CA ARG A 181 13.13 -14.83 -24.42
C ARG A 181 13.13 -14.35 -25.87
N TRP A 182 12.74 -13.11 -26.11
CA TRP A 182 12.43 -12.61 -27.44
C TRP A 182 13.41 -11.56 -27.96
N TRP A 183 14.16 -10.92 -27.07
CA TRP A 183 15.08 -9.85 -27.42
C TRP A 183 16.51 -10.13 -26.96
N ASN A 184 17.30 -10.77 -27.81
CA ASN A 184 18.75 -10.75 -27.69
C ASN A 184 19.43 -10.93 -29.08
N PRO A 185 20.07 -9.87 -29.63
CA PRO A 185 20.82 -9.92 -30.90
C PRO A 185 22.07 -10.81 -30.88
N GLN A 186 22.69 -11.01 -29.71
CA GLN A 186 23.80 -11.95 -29.54
C GLN A 186 23.29 -13.39 -29.55
N THR A 187 22.05 -13.67 -29.15
CA THR A 187 21.41 -14.97 -29.37
C THR A 187 20.72 -15.11 -30.72
N PHE A 188 20.43 -14.04 -31.46
CA PHE A 188 19.97 -14.20 -32.85
C PHE A 188 21.08 -14.78 -33.74
N ALA A 189 22.35 -14.42 -33.47
CA ALA A 189 23.53 -14.99 -34.12
C ALA A 189 24.17 -16.17 -33.35
N ALA A 190 24.16 -16.21 -32.00
CA ALA A 190 24.73 -17.34 -31.24
C ALA A 190 23.77 -18.52 -31.01
N MET A 191 22.46 -18.37 -31.26
CA MET A 191 21.56 -19.53 -31.41
C MET A 191 21.67 -20.17 -32.81
N HIS A 192 22.37 -19.50 -33.73
CA HIS A 192 22.76 -19.98 -35.07
C HIS A 192 24.25 -19.70 -35.33
N PRO A 193 25.19 -20.37 -34.64
CA PRO A 193 26.59 -20.34 -35.07
C PRO A 193 26.63 -20.80 -36.52
N GLU A 194 27.31 -20.09 -37.42
CA GLU A 194 27.55 -20.60 -38.77
C GLU A 194 28.13 -22.03 -38.65
N GLY A 195 27.38 -23.02 -39.14
CA GLY A 195 27.76 -24.42 -39.09
C GLY A 195 27.20 -25.28 -37.93
N ARG A 196 26.34 -24.77 -37.03
CA ARG A 196 25.54 -25.63 -36.12
C ARG A 196 24.06 -25.43 -36.37
N ALA A 197 23.33 -26.54 -36.53
CA ALA A 197 21.88 -26.52 -36.73
C ALA A 197 21.21 -25.59 -35.72
N ALA A 198 20.53 -24.60 -36.29
CA ALA A 198 19.72 -23.62 -35.62
C ALA A 198 18.84 -24.22 -34.51
N ARG A 199 19.04 -23.87 -33.24
CA ARG A 199 18.00 -24.13 -32.24
C ARG A 199 16.84 -23.18 -32.53
N VAL A 200 15.68 -23.74 -32.87
CA VAL A 200 14.51 -22.97 -33.34
C VAL A 200 13.85 -22.18 -32.20
N THR A 201 14.00 -22.62 -30.93
CA THR A 201 13.35 -22.00 -29.76
C THR A 201 14.21 -22.04 -28.49
N TRP A 202 14.11 -21.00 -27.64
CA TRP A 202 14.70 -20.93 -26.30
C TRP A 202 13.67 -20.46 -25.26
N PRO A 203 13.45 -21.17 -24.14
CA PRO A 203 13.94 -22.52 -23.83
C PRO A 203 13.54 -23.61 -24.82
N TYR A 204 14.31 -24.70 -24.86
CA TYR A 204 14.03 -25.92 -25.59
C TYR A 204 12.79 -26.60 -25.01
N VAL A 205 11.90 -27.03 -25.90
CA VAL A 205 10.66 -27.71 -25.56
C VAL A 205 10.73 -29.09 -26.21
N GLU A 206 10.89 -30.12 -25.38
CA GLU A 206 10.96 -31.52 -25.82
C GLU A 206 9.60 -31.99 -26.34
N ASP A 207 8.58 -31.93 -25.47
CA ASP A 207 7.22 -32.37 -25.78
C ASP A 207 6.17 -31.58 -24.98
N LYS A 208 4.89 -31.94 -25.16
CA LYS A 208 3.79 -31.33 -24.42
C LYS A 208 3.89 -31.59 -22.91
N SER A 209 4.36 -32.77 -22.50
CA SER A 209 4.48 -33.14 -21.09
C SER A 209 5.51 -32.26 -20.38
N TYR A 210 6.66 -32.04 -21.00
CA TYR A 210 7.72 -31.15 -20.57
C TYR A 210 7.21 -29.73 -20.38
N LEU A 211 6.46 -29.21 -21.37
CA LEU A 211 5.88 -27.87 -21.32
C LEU A 211 4.93 -27.70 -20.12
N TRP A 212 3.98 -28.62 -19.94
CA TRP A 212 3.02 -28.59 -18.83
C TRP A 212 3.70 -28.82 -17.48
N THR A 213 4.73 -29.65 -17.43
CA THR A 213 5.50 -29.89 -16.19
C THR A 213 6.14 -28.60 -15.71
N TRP A 214 6.88 -27.90 -16.58
CA TRP A 214 7.68 -26.75 -16.17
C TRP A 214 6.94 -25.42 -16.19
N LEU A 215 5.85 -25.28 -16.96
CA LEU A 215 5.03 -24.06 -16.96
C LEU A 215 3.81 -24.13 -16.03
N PHE A 216 3.38 -25.33 -15.61
CA PHE A 216 2.17 -25.46 -14.80
C PHE A 216 2.41 -26.25 -13.51
N VAL A 217 2.84 -27.51 -13.60
CA VAL A 217 2.92 -28.40 -12.43
C VAL A 217 3.96 -27.93 -11.41
N VAL A 218 5.20 -27.69 -11.85
CA VAL A 218 6.29 -27.24 -10.97
C VAL A 218 6.00 -25.84 -10.38
N PRO A 219 5.55 -24.84 -11.18
CA PRO A 219 5.10 -23.56 -10.64
C PRO A 219 3.97 -23.69 -9.62
N LEU A 220 2.98 -24.55 -9.88
CA LEU A 220 1.86 -24.79 -8.95
C LEU A 220 2.34 -25.43 -7.64
N ALA A 221 3.28 -26.37 -7.70
CA ALA A 221 3.89 -26.98 -6.53
C ALA A 221 4.68 -25.94 -5.71
N ALA A 222 5.50 -25.12 -6.36
CA ALA A 222 6.26 -24.05 -5.70
C ALA A 222 5.34 -22.95 -5.11
N TYR A 223 4.24 -22.61 -5.79
CA TYR A 223 3.20 -21.75 -5.23
C TYR A 223 2.53 -22.37 -4.01
N THR A 224 2.20 -23.66 -4.07
CA THR A 224 1.58 -24.39 -2.95
C THR A 224 2.51 -24.41 -1.74
N LEU A 225 3.80 -24.63 -1.95
CA LEU A 225 4.82 -24.52 -0.90
C LEU A 225 4.80 -23.13 -0.25
N TRP A 226 4.83 -22.07 -1.07
CA TRP A 226 4.71 -20.70 -0.57
C TRP A 226 3.41 -20.49 0.23
N GLN A 227 2.28 -20.99 -0.26
CA GLN A 227 0.97 -20.85 0.38
C GLN A 227 0.92 -21.54 1.75
N LEU A 228 1.54 -22.72 1.87
CA LEU A 228 1.67 -23.46 3.13
C LEU A 228 2.58 -22.70 4.11
N MET A 229 3.73 -22.20 3.64
CA MET A 229 4.65 -21.39 4.46
C MET A 229 3.97 -20.11 4.95
N TYR A 230 3.24 -19.41 4.08
CA TYR A 230 2.48 -18.23 4.45
C TYR A 230 1.42 -18.56 5.51
N PHE A 231 0.66 -19.65 5.32
CA PHE A 231 -0.34 -20.09 6.29
C PHE A 231 0.31 -20.38 7.65
N LEU A 232 1.42 -21.11 7.68
CA LEU A 232 2.14 -21.42 8.92
C LEU A 232 2.62 -20.15 9.63
N ILE A 233 3.29 -19.25 8.90
CA ILE A 233 3.87 -18.05 9.51
C ILE A 233 2.78 -17.09 9.97
N VAL A 234 1.80 -16.78 9.12
CA VAL A 234 0.83 -15.71 9.37
C VAL A 234 -0.34 -16.22 10.22
N ASN A 235 -0.94 -17.36 9.84
CA ASN A 235 -2.18 -17.84 10.47
C ASN A 235 -1.94 -18.72 11.69
N VAL A 236 -0.78 -19.36 11.81
CA VAL A 236 -0.44 -20.18 13.00
C VAL A 236 0.48 -19.39 13.93
N LEU A 237 1.73 -19.12 13.51
CA LEU A 237 2.77 -18.57 14.39
C LEU A 237 2.49 -17.13 14.84
N ARG A 238 1.86 -16.31 14.00
CA ARG A 238 1.60 -14.88 14.28
C ARG A 238 0.15 -14.56 14.59
N ARG A 239 -0.70 -15.58 14.76
CA ARG A 239 -2.13 -15.42 15.05
C ARG A 239 -2.41 -14.53 16.24
N GLN A 240 -1.74 -14.78 17.38
CA GLN A 240 -1.96 -14.00 18.60
C GLN A 240 -1.58 -12.52 18.41
N ARG A 241 -0.52 -12.24 17.65
CA ARG A 241 -0.09 -10.86 17.36
C ARG A 241 -1.08 -10.15 16.44
N LEU A 242 -1.61 -10.85 15.43
CA LEU A 242 -2.63 -10.31 14.53
C LEU A 242 -3.95 -10.04 15.26
N LEU A 243 -4.30 -10.87 16.24
CA LEU A 243 -5.49 -10.65 17.08
C LEU A 243 -5.31 -9.49 18.05
N ARG A 244 -4.10 -9.33 18.61
CA ARG A 244 -3.79 -8.27 19.59
C ARG A 244 -3.60 -6.89 18.95
N ASP A 245 -3.08 -6.84 17.72
CA ASP A 245 -2.82 -5.58 17.01
C ASP A 245 -3.61 -5.52 15.68
N PRO A 246 -4.78 -4.84 15.66
CA PRO A 246 -5.60 -4.71 14.46
C PRO A 246 -4.99 -3.77 13.40
N GLU A 247 -3.96 -2.99 13.74
CA GLU A 247 -3.24 -2.15 12.78
C GLU A 247 -2.30 -2.97 11.89
N VAL A 248 -1.94 -4.18 12.32
CA VAL A 248 -1.14 -5.10 11.50
C VAL A 248 -1.95 -5.55 10.31
N MET A 249 -1.51 -5.15 9.12
CA MET A 249 -2.19 -5.50 7.87
C MET A 249 -1.60 -6.73 7.20
N THR A 250 -2.48 -7.53 6.61
CA THR A 250 -2.17 -8.68 5.76
C THR A 250 -3.00 -8.56 4.48
N SER A 251 -2.58 -9.21 3.40
CA SER A 251 -3.23 -9.06 2.10
C SER A 251 -4.69 -9.48 2.12
N TYR A 252 -5.02 -10.52 2.91
CA TYR A 252 -6.40 -10.87 3.22
C TYR A 252 -7.17 -9.70 3.83
N ARG A 253 -6.68 -9.08 4.92
CA ARG A 253 -7.38 -7.97 5.59
C ARG A 253 -7.62 -6.79 4.66
N GLU A 254 -6.63 -6.43 3.86
CA GLU A 254 -6.71 -5.28 2.95
C GLU A 254 -7.62 -5.54 1.77
N LEU A 255 -7.47 -6.69 1.11
CA LEU A 255 -8.32 -7.06 -0.03
C LEU A 255 -9.77 -7.27 0.40
N SER A 256 -10.01 -7.91 1.54
CA SER A 256 -11.37 -8.05 2.10
C SER A 256 -11.98 -6.70 2.43
N LYS A 257 -11.24 -5.78 3.08
CA LYS A 257 -11.73 -4.41 3.36
C LYS A 257 -12.07 -3.66 2.08
N LYS A 258 -11.21 -3.73 1.06
CA LYS A 258 -11.45 -3.10 -0.26
C LYS A 258 -12.66 -3.71 -0.95
N ALA A 259 -12.76 -5.04 -0.96
CA ALA A 259 -13.87 -5.75 -1.58
C ALA A 259 -15.20 -5.41 -0.91
N GLN A 260 -15.23 -5.40 0.43
CA GLN A 260 -16.39 -5.00 1.23
C GLN A 260 -16.81 -3.56 0.94
N LYS A 261 -15.86 -2.62 0.99
CA LYS A 261 -16.14 -1.20 0.74
C LYS A 261 -16.67 -0.94 -0.66
N ALA A 262 -16.17 -1.68 -1.65
CA ALA A 262 -16.62 -1.58 -3.04
C ALA A 262 -17.88 -2.42 -3.35
N ASN A 263 -18.32 -3.26 -2.40
CA ASN A 263 -19.36 -4.28 -2.58
C ASN A 263 -19.25 -5.04 -3.92
N ASN A 264 -18.01 -5.42 -4.26
CA ASN A 264 -17.69 -5.99 -5.56
C ASN A 264 -17.95 -7.50 -5.63
N ILE A 265 -17.74 -8.08 -6.82
CA ILE A 265 -17.95 -9.52 -7.06
C ILE A 265 -17.14 -10.40 -6.10
N TRP A 266 -15.91 -10.01 -5.76
CA TRP A 266 -15.05 -10.75 -4.83
C TRP A 266 -15.62 -10.80 -3.41
N TRP A 267 -16.24 -9.71 -2.95
CA TRP A 267 -16.92 -9.70 -1.66
C TRP A 267 -18.10 -10.66 -1.62
N ARG A 268 -18.90 -10.69 -2.69
CA ARG A 268 -20.06 -11.59 -2.83
C ARG A 268 -19.62 -13.05 -2.89
N LEU A 269 -18.63 -13.37 -3.74
CA LEU A 269 -18.07 -14.71 -3.87
C LEU A 269 -17.46 -15.21 -2.56
N SER A 270 -16.74 -14.34 -1.83
CA SER A 270 -16.14 -14.73 -0.55
C SER A 270 -17.17 -15.06 0.55
N GLY A 271 -18.42 -14.60 0.41
CA GLY A 271 -19.50 -14.82 1.37
C GLY A 271 -20.40 -16.02 1.08
N LEU A 272 -20.17 -16.77 -0.01
CA LEU A 272 -21.06 -17.87 -0.43
C LEU A 272 -21.23 -18.97 0.62
N LEU A 273 -20.18 -19.27 1.39
CA LEU A 273 -20.22 -20.24 2.50
C LEU A 273 -20.52 -19.58 3.86
N GLY A 274 -21.02 -18.34 3.87
CA GLY A 274 -21.30 -17.56 5.07
C GLY A 274 -20.09 -16.76 5.58
N ASP A 275 -20.38 -15.71 6.37
CA ASP A 275 -19.38 -14.71 6.78
C ASP A 275 -18.22 -15.28 7.61
N LYS A 276 -18.50 -16.33 8.41
CA LYS A 276 -17.48 -17.02 9.22
C LYS A 276 -16.43 -17.74 8.36
N ASN A 277 -16.79 -18.13 7.15
CA ASN A 277 -15.95 -18.92 6.25
C ASN A 277 -15.22 -18.07 5.19
N ARG A 278 -15.29 -16.74 5.27
CA ARG A 278 -14.60 -15.81 4.35
C ARG A 278 -13.09 -16.04 4.24
N PRO A 279 -12.33 -16.36 5.32
CA PRO A 279 -10.90 -16.67 5.18
C PRO A 279 -10.65 -17.93 4.35
N LEU A 280 -11.47 -18.98 4.53
CA LEU A 280 -11.37 -20.22 3.75
C LEU A 280 -11.73 -19.96 2.29
N MET A 281 -12.81 -19.23 2.03
CA MET A 281 -13.22 -18.85 0.69
C MET A 281 -12.15 -18.01 -0.02
N TYR A 282 -11.46 -17.13 0.70
CA TYR A 282 -10.34 -16.39 0.14
C TYR A 282 -9.21 -17.31 -0.33
N ILE A 283 -8.82 -18.31 0.48
CA ILE A 283 -7.81 -19.31 0.10
C ILE A 283 -8.26 -20.09 -1.15
N LEU A 284 -9.53 -20.52 -1.20
CA LEU A 284 -10.08 -21.25 -2.34
C LEU A 284 -10.12 -20.41 -3.62
N LEU A 285 -10.60 -19.17 -3.53
CA LEU A 285 -10.63 -18.25 -4.68
C LEU A 285 -9.22 -17.92 -5.17
N GLN A 286 -8.26 -17.75 -4.24
CA GLN A 286 -6.87 -17.51 -4.59
C GLN A 286 -6.22 -18.74 -5.25
N ALA A 287 -6.54 -19.95 -4.79
CA ALA A 287 -6.09 -21.20 -5.41
C ALA A 287 -6.65 -21.35 -6.82
N LEU A 288 -7.96 -21.13 -7.02
CA LEU A 288 -8.60 -21.17 -8.33
C LEU A 288 -8.01 -20.12 -9.28
N PHE A 289 -7.83 -18.89 -8.79
CA PHE A 289 -7.17 -17.82 -9.53
C PHE A 289 -5.77 -18.22 -9.97
N THR A 290 -4.97 -18.83 -9.09
CA THR A 290 -3.61 -19.27 -9.41
C THR A 290 -3.61 -20.38 -10.46
N VAL A 291 -4.45 -21.39 -10.31
CA VAL A 291 -4.58 -22.48 -11.29
C VAL A 291 -4.97 -21.93 -12.67
N ALA A 292 -5.99 -21.07 -12.73
CA ALA A 292 -6.46 -20.50 -13.99
C ALA A 292 -5.38 -19.64 -14.67
N THR A 293 -4.70 -18.79 -13.89
CA THR A 293 -3.68 -17.89 -14.42
C THR A 293 -2.42 -18.63 -14.86
N LEU A 294 -1.98 -19.65 -14.11
CA LEU A 294 -0.89 -20.54 -14.53
C LEU A 294 -1.26 -21.32 -15.81
N ALA A 295 -2.49 -21.86 -15.93
CA ALA A 295 -2.91 -22.54 -17.15
C ALA A 295 -2.83 -21.60 -18.38
N PHE A 296 -3.20 -20.33 -18.21
CA PHE A 296 -3.14 -19.33 -19.27
C PHE A 296 -1.70 -18.93 -19.67
N THR A 297 -0.69 -19.20 -18.84
CA THR A 297 0.71 -18.93 -19.21
C THR A 297 1.21 -19.80 -20.35
N VAL A 298 0.67 -21.02 -20.50
CA VAL A 298 1.10 -21.98 -21.52
C VAL A 298 0.89 -21.44 -22.94
N PRO A 299 -0.31 -20.97 -23.34
CA PRO A 299 -0.49 -20.36 -24.66
C PRO A 299 0.32 -19.06 -24.82
N ILE A 300 0.48 -18.26 -23.76
CA ILE A 300 1.32 -17.04 -23.79
C ILE A 300 2.77 -17.40 -24.12
N PHE A 301 3.31 -18.43 -23.49
CA PHE A 301 4.68 -18.89 -23.71
C PHE A 301 4.91 -19.34 -25.16
N LEU A 302 3.94 -20.01 -25.76
CA LEU A 302 4.05 -20.56 -27.12
C LEU A 302 3.97 -19.51 -28.23
N SER A 303 3.48 -18.29 -27.97
CA SER A 303 3.23 -17.30 -29.02
C SER A 303 3.84 -15.94 -28.69
N TYR A 304 4.81 -15.51 -29.51
CA TYR A 304 5.37 -14.16 -29.45
C TYR A 304 4.28 -13.07 -29.52
N ARG A 305 3.31 -13.24 -30.44
CA ARG A 305 2.22 -12.27 -30.62
C ARG A 305 1.35 -12.18 -29.38
N LEU A 306 0.97 -13.31 -28.80
CA LEU A 306 0.14 -13.34 -27.60
C LEU A 306 0.92 -12.76 -26.40
N HIS A 307 2.19 -13.09 -26.26
CA HIS A 307 3.04 -12.51 -25.22
C HIS A 307 3.16 -10.99 -25.38
N GLY A 308 3.39 -10.49 -26.58
CA GLY A 308 3.46 -9.05 -26.87
C GLY A 308 2.15 -8.32 -26.57
N ILE A 309 1.01 -8.86 -27.03
CA ILE A 309 -0.33 -8.32 -26.72
C ILE A 309 -0.55 -8.29 -25.20
N PHE A 310 -0.14 -9.33 -24.50
CA PHE A 310 -0.29 -9.40 -23.06
C PHE A 310 0.61 -8.40 -22.31
N GLN A 311 1.84 -8.13 -22.78
CA GLN A 311 2.65 -7.03 -22.25
C GLN A 311 1.96 -5.67 -22.42
N VAL A 312 1.41 -5.39 -23.60
CA VAL A 312 0.67 -4.15 -23.86
C VAL A 312 -0.55 -4.03 -22.95
N LEU A 313 -1.33 -5.11 -22.82
CA LEU A 313 -2.51 -5.15 -21.94
C LEU A 313 -2.15 -4.79 -20.49
N LYS A 314 -1.05 -5.35 -19.95
CA LYS A 314 -0.60 -5.07 -18.58
C LYS A 314 -0.26 -3.60 -18.38
N VAL A 315 0.48 -3.00 -19.32
CA VAL A 315 0.82 -1.58 -19.29
C VAL A 315 -0.45 -0.72 -19.37
N CYS A 316 -1.34 -1.00 -20.32
CA CYS A 316 -2.62 -0.30 -20.48
C CYS A 316 -3.49 -0.39 -19.22
N ALA A 317 -3.59 -1.56 -18.60
CA ALA A 317 -4.36 -1.72 -17.37
C ALA A 317 -3.78 -0.88 -16.23
N ALA A 318 -2.45 -0.92 -16.04
CA ALA A 318 -1.79 -0.17 -14.97
C ALA A 318 -1.89 1.35 -15.15
N THR A 319 -1.75 1.85 -16.40
CA THR A 319 -1.87 3.27 -16.72
C THR A 319 -3.31 3.76 -16.61
N TRP A 320 -4.28 2.99 -17.12
CA TRP A 320 -5.71 3.30 -16.99
C TRP A 320 -6.13 3.41 -15.52
N ASN A 321 -5.76 2.41 -14.70
CA ASN A 321 -6.00 2.42 -13.26
C ASN A 321 -5.27 3.56 -12.55
N GLY A 322 -4.11 3.99 -13.07
CA GLY A 322 -3.38 5.19 -12.65
C GLY A 322 -4.18 6.47 -12.88
N GLY A 323 -4.69 6.66 -14.10
CA GLY A 323 -5.56 7.77 -14.47
C GLY A 323 -6.82 7.85 -13.62
N SER A 324 -7.55 6.73 -13.47
CA SER A 324 -8.74 6.67 -12.61
C SER A 324 -8.41 7.01 -11.15
N PHE A 325 -7.27 6.55 -10.62
CA PHE A 325 -6.85 6.89 -9.26
C PHE A 325 -6.61 8.41 -9.11
N ILE A 326 -5.95 9.01 -10.09
CA ILE A 326 -5.64 10.45 -10.10
C ILE A 326 -6.91 11.29 -10.15
N LEU A 327 -7.87 10.91 -11.00
CA LEU A 327 -9.09 11.70 -11.23
C LEU A 327 -10.17 11.45 -10.17
N GLU A 328 -10.28 10.25 -9.62
CA GLU A 328 -11.40 9.90 -8.74
C GLU A 328 -11.01 9.77 -7.27
N VAL A 329 -9.81 9.25 -6.98
CA VAL A 329 -9.42 8.91 -5.61
C VAL A 329 -8.67 10.04 -4.94
N MET A 330 -7.69 10.65 -5.62
CA MET A 330 -6.91 11.74 -5.03
C MET A 330 -7.78 12.95 -4.64
N PRO A 331 -8.72 13.45 -5.47
CA PRO A 331 -9.54 14.60 -5.09
C PRO A 331 -10.42 14.30 -3.87
N ARG A 332 -11.00 13.10 -3.80
CA ARG A 332 -11.78 12.66 -2.64
C ARG A 332 -10.93 12.60 -1.37
N GLN A 333 -9.66 12.17 -1.47
CA GLN A 333 -8.74 12.16 -0.33
C GLN A 333 -8.39 13.58 0.14
N VAL A 334 -8.20 14.52 -0.79
CA VAL A 334 -7.96 15.94 -0.46
C VAL A 334 -9.18 16.53 0.25
N VAL A 335 -10.38 16.38 -0.31
CA VAL A 335 -11.62 16.87 0.31
C VAL A 335 -11.84 16.25 1.70
N GLN A 336 -11.57 14.95 1.87
CA GLN A 336 -11.67 14.31 3.19
C GLN A 336 -10.63 14.83 4.18
N LYS A 337 -9.40 15.11 3.73
CA LYS A 337 -8.33 15.69 4.56
C LYS A 337 -8.69 17.12 4.97
N GLU A 338 -9.24 17.91 4.06
CA GLU A 338 -9.73 19.26 4.33
C GLU A 338 -10.93 19.24 5.28
N LYS A 339 -11.91 18.35 5.08
CA LYS A 339 -13.04 18.19 5.99
C LYS A 339 -12.59 17.86 7.41
N LYS A 340 -11.68 16.88 7.57
CA LYS A 340 -11.10 16.55 8.88
C LYS A 340 -10.38 17.74 9.53
N ARG A 341 -9.66 18.54 8.73
CA ARG A 341 -9.01 19.77 9.21
C ARG A 341 -10.05 20.82 9.66
N LEU A 342 -11.11 20.99 8.87
CA LEU A 342 -12.23 21.86 9.19
C LEU A 342 -13.09 21.35 10.34
N GLU A 343 -13.04 20.07 10.72
CA GLU A 343 -13.69 19.54 11.93
C GLU A 343 -12.80 19.74 13.18
N MET A 344 -11.48 19.73 13.03
CA MET A 344 -10.55 20.04 14.13
C MET A 344 -10.60 21.53 14.54
N LYS A 345 -10.75 22.46 13.59
CA LYS A 345 -10.86 23.91 13.85
C LYS A 345 -12.07 24.36 14.69
N PRO A 346 -13.31 23.85 14.50
CA PRO A 346 -14.48 24.24 15.28
C PRO A 346 -14.47 23.66 16.69
N ILE A 347 -13.81 22.52 16.94
CA ILE A 347 -13.51 22.09 18.32
C ILE A 347 -12.64 23.14 19.03
N GLU A 348 -11.72 23.76 18.29
CA GLU A 348 -10.88 24.87 18.76
C GLU A 348 -11.68 26.17 19.00
N GLN A 349 -12.58 26.54 18.08
CA GLN A 349 -13.36 27.78 18.16
C GLN A 349 -14.55 27.71 19.14
N ALA A 350 -15.21 26.56 19.26
CA ALA A 350 -16.28 26.35 20.25
C ALA A 350 -15.75 26.44 21.68
N ASN A 351 -14.56 25.86 21.94
CA ASN A 351 -13.86 26.01 23.22
C ASN A 351 -13.41 27.46 23.49
N LEU A 352 -13.19 28.27 22.45
CA LEU A 352 -12.88 29.71 22.60
C LEU A 352 -14.14 30.56 22.85
N LYS A 353 -15.28 30.22 22.25
CA LYS A 353 -16.54 30.97 22.40
C LYS A 353 -17.24 30.70 23.74
N GLU A 354 -17.28 29.45 24.21
CA GLU A 354 -17.70 29.14 25.60
C GLU A 354 -16.85 29.85 26.67
N HIS A 355 -15.68 30.37 26.28
CA HIS A 355 -14.78 31.12 27.14
C HIS A 355 -15.06 32.63 27.19
N MET A 356 -15.70 33.19 26.16
CA MET A 356 -16.08 34.61 26.09
C MET A 356 -17.46 34.86 26.70
N ASP A 357 -18.36 33.88 26.66
CA ASP A 357 -19.75 34.00 27.14
C ASP A 357 -19.97 33.39 28.55
N GLY A 358 -18.93 33.37 29.41
CA GLY A 358 -19.10 33.04 30.83
C GLY A 358 -19.95 34.11 31.55
N PRO A 359 -20.80 33.74 32.52
CA PRO A 359 -21.94 34.55 32.92
C PRO A 359 -21.51 35.92 33.45
N SER A 360 -21.86 36.97 32.69
CA SER A 360 -22.01 38.32 33.20
C SER A 360 -23.06 38.25 34.31
N GLY A 361 -22.67 38.50 35.55
CA GLY A 361 -23.60 38.54 36.68
C GLY A 361 -24.57 39.71 36.52
N ASP A 362 -25.75 39.43 35.96
CA ASP A 362 -26.92 40.30 36.09
C ASP A 362 -27.45 40.15 37.53
N HIS A 363 -27.05 41.07 38.40
CA HIS A 363 -27.76 41.31 39.65
C HIS A 363 -28.96 42.23 39.35
N GLN A 364 -30.10 41.64 38.96
CA GLN A 364 -31.38 42.31 39.09
C GLN A 364 -31.85 42.17 40.55
N HIS A 365 -31.93 43.32 41.21
CA HIS A 365 -32.51 43.52 42.54
C HIS A 365 -34.00 43.11 42.51
N ALA A 366 -34.36 42.07 43.25
CA ALA A 366 -35.75 41.80 43.66
C ALA A 366 -35.83 42.10 45.17
N SER A 367 -36.41 43.24 45.51
CA SER A 367 -36.80 43.62 46.86
C SER A 367 -38.18 43.03 47.16
N GLU A 368 -38.22 42.00 48.01
CA GLU A 368 -39.44 41.59 48.74
C GLU A 368 -39.35 42.15 50.16
N GLU A 369 -40.31 43.01 50.52
CA GLU A 369 -40.62 43.43 51.89
C GLU A 369 -41.52 42.36 52.58
N PRO A 370 -41.32 42.06 53.88
CA PRO A 370 -42.24 41.24 54.63
C PRO A 370 -43.32 42.08 55.33
N SER A 371 -44.49 41.46 55.46
CA SER A 371 -45.68 41.88 56.20
C SER A 371 -45.45 42.60 57.54
N GLN A 372 -46.11 43.75 57.73
CA GLN A 372 -47.14 44.00 58.75
C GLN A 372 -48.02 45.19 58.35
#